data_AF-A0A9E2PCK8-F1
#
_entry.id   AF-A0A9E2PCK8-F1
#
_cell.length_a   1.000
_cell.length_b   1.000
_cell.length_c   1.000
_cell.angle_alpha   90.00
_cell.angle_beta   90.00
_cell.angle_gamma   90.00
#
_symmetry.space_group_name_H-M   'P 1'
#
loop_
_entity.id
_entity.type
_entity.pdbx_description
1 polymer ?
#
loop_
_entity_poly.entity_id
_entity_poly.type
_entity_poly.pdbx_seq_one_letter_code
_entity_poly.pdbx_strand_id
1 'polypeptide(L)' 'MDEEALKKTIIETLEGKKGKSKFYLKDFYAMAPEEKPRAVKNLVNKMVTEGTLEYWSSGSTTLIGLKGIGKQAHAEDED' A
#
# COMPACT_ATOMS: atom_id res chain seq x y z
N MET A 1 14.28 -11.18 2.84
CA MET A 1 13.25 -11.97 2.13
C MET A 1 13.49 -11.88 0.63
N ASP A 2 13.01 -12.87 -0.11
CA ASP A 2 12.86 -12.71 -1.56
C ASP A 2 11.71 -11.74 -1.87
N GLU A 3 11.73 -11.12 -3.05
CA GLU A 3 10.74 -10.13 -3.47
C GLU A 3 9.29 -10.66 -3.39
N GLU A 4 9.08 -11.93 -3.76
CA GLU A 4 7.77 -12.58 -3.69
C GLU A 4 7.27 -12.76 -2.26
N ALA A 5 8.15 -13.14 -1.33
CA ALA A 5 7.81 -13.26 0.07
C ALA A 5 7.42 -11.90 0.66
N LEU A 6 8.20 -10.85 0.33
CA LEU A 6 7.88 -9.49 0.74
C LEU A 6 6.54 -9.00 0.16
N LYS A 7 6.27 -9.29 -1.12
CA LYS A 7 5.00 -8.96 -1.78
C LYS A 7 3.83 -9.61 -1.06
N LYS A 8 3.96 -10.90 -0.74
CA LYS A 8 2.93 -11.65 -0.03
C LYS A 8 2.71 -11.09 1.38
N THR A 9 3.77 -10.82 2.13
CA THR A 9 3.67 -10.22 3.48
C THR A 9 2.95 -8.87 3.44
N ILE A 10 3.24 -8.01 2.46
CA ILE A 10 2.55 -6.73 2.29
C ILE A 10 1.05 -6.95 2.01
N ILE A 11 0.70 -7.83 1.08
CA ILE A 11 -0.71 -8.12 0.73
C ILE A 11 -1.46 -8.67 1.94
N GLU A 12 -0.94 -9.70 2.59
CA GLU A 12 -1.57 -10.32 3.78
C GLU A 12 -1.74 -9.30 4.91
N THR A 13 -0.73 -8.43 5.11
CA THR A 13 -0.82 -7.36 6.11
C THR A 13 -1.92 -6.37 5.77
N LEU A 14 -2.05 -5.97 4.50
CA LEU A 14 -3.09 -5.04 4.06
C LEU A 14 -4.49 -5.67 4.13
N GLU A 15 -4.64 -6.94 3.75
CA GLU A 15 -5.91 -7.69 3.86
C GLU A 15 -6.36 -7.86 5.32
N GLY A 16 -5.40 -8.02 6.24
CA GLY A 16 -5.68 -8.11 7.67
C GLY A 16 -6.11 -6.78 8.32
N LYS A 17 -5.85 -5.63 7.68
CA LYS A 17 -6.21 -4.31 8.22
C LYS A 17 -7.68 -4.00 7.96
N LYS A 18 -8.49 -4.06 9.03
CA LYS A 18 -9.90 -3.65 8.98
C LYS A 18 -10.03 -2.12 9.05
N GLY A 19 -10.89 -1.56 8.19
CA GLY A 19 -11.33 -0.16 8.22
C GLY A 19 -10.42 0.86 7.52
N LYS A 20 -9.15 0.52 7.21
CA LYS A 20 -8.27 1.40 6.42
C LYS A 20 -7.87 0.69 5.13
N SER A 21 -8.25 1.29 4.00
CA SER A 21 -7.94 0.80 2.65
C SER A 21 -6.73 1.50 2.02
N LYS A 22 -6.30 2.63 2.60
CA LYS A 22 -5.21 3.49 2.12
C LYS A 22 -4.17 3.69 3.21
N PHE A 23 -2.89 3.60 2.85
CA PHE A 23 -1.74 3.69 3.75
C PHE A 23 -0.67 4.60 3.17
N TYR A 24 0.11 5.24 4.03
CA TYR A 24 1.23 6.04 3.57
C TYR A 24 2.40 5.15 3.14
N LEU A 25 3.24 5.60 2.22
CA LEU A 25 4.45 4.86 1.83
C LEU A 25 5.34 4.52 3.03
N LYS A 26 5.41 5.40 4.04
CA LYS A 26 6.13 5.15 5.30
C LYS A 26 5.58 3.96 6.10
N ASP A 27 4.27 3.68 5.98
CA ASP A 27 3.64 2.58 6.70
C ASP A 27 4.11 1.24 6.13
N PHE A 28 4.39 1.16 4.82
CA PHE A 28 4.96 -0.04 4.20
C PHE A 28 6.36 -0.35 4.73
N TYR A 29 7.16 0.67 5.04
CA TYR A 29 8.47 0.47 5.71
C TYR A 29 8.30 -0.08 7.13
N ALA A 30 7.23 0.32 7.82
CA ALA A 30 6.90 -0.21 9.14
C ALA A 30 6.30 -1.64 9.09
N MET A 31 5.68 -2.02 7.98
CA MET A 31 5.17 -3.39 7.76
C MET A 31 6.30 -4.39 7.47
N ALA A 32 7.40 -3.93 6.88
CA ALA A 32 8.58 -4.73 6.58
C ALA A 32 9.85 -4.07 7.13
N PRO A 33 10.01 -3.98 8.47
CA PRO A 33 11.14 -3.27 9.09
C PRO A 33 12.48 -4.00 8.90
N GLU A 34 12.44 -5.31 8.61
CA GLU A 34 13.64 -6.11 8.31
C GLU A 34 14.18 -5.86 6.89
N GLU A 35 13.38 -5.24 6.03
CA GLU A 35 13.73 -4.97 4.64
C GLU A 35 14.29 -3.57 4.45
N LYS A 36 15.17 -3.42 3.45
CA LYS A 36 15.71 -2.10 3.10
C LYS A 36 14.57 -1.21 2.59
N PRO A 37 14.42 0.04 3.07
CA PRO A 37 13.36 0.95 2.61
C PRO A 37 13.34 1.13 1.08
N ARG A 38 14.50 1.06 0.43
CA ARG A 38 14.62 1.11 -1.03
C ARG A 38 14.00 -0.11 -1.71
N ALA A 39 14.16 -1.31 -1.15
CA ALA A 39 13.58 -2.54 -1.67
C ALA A 39 12.05 -2.50 -1.56
N VAL A 40 11.53 -2.11 -0.38
CA VAL A 40 10.09 -1.92 -0.15
C VAL A 40 9.52 -0.89 -1.12
N LYS A 41 10.17 0.27 -1.29
CA LYS A 41 9.71 1.32 -2.23
C LYS A 41 9.64 0.81 -3.67
N ASN A 42 10.67 0.11 -4.14
CA ASN A 42 10.72 -0.42 -5.49
C ASN A 42 9.60 -1.45 -5.72
N LEU A 43 9.39 -2.35 -4.75
CA LEU A 43 8.34 -3.35 -4.82
C LEU A 43 6.95 -2.71 -4.82
N VAL A 44 6.69 -1.73 -3.93
CA VAL A 44 5.40 -1.03 -3.89
C VAL A 44 5.11 -0.32 -5.22
N ASN A 45 6.10 0.36 -5.80
CA ASN A 45 5.95 0.97 -7.13
C ASN A 45 5.69 -0.07 -8.24
N LYS A 46 6.35 -1.22 -8.18
CA LYS A 46 6.12 -2.34 -9.10
C LYS A 46 4.69 -2.87 -8.95
N MET A 47 4.21 -3.08 -7.73
CA MET A 47 2.85 -3.52 -7.46
C MET A 47 1.78 -2.51 -7.91
N VAL A 48 2.08 -1.20 -7.83
CA VAL A 48 1.22 -0.15 -8.40
C VAL A 48 1.18 -0.25 -9.93
N THR A 49 2.35 -0.42 -10.56
CA THR A 49 2.46 -0.58 -12.02
C THR A 49 1.73 -1.84 -12.52
N GLU A 50 1.85 -2.94 -11.78
CA GLU A 50 1.14 -4.20 -12.04
C GLU A 50 -0.37 -4.10 -11.78
N GLY A 51 -0.83 -3.03 -11.14
CA GLY A 51 -2.23 -2.87 -10.75
C GLY A 51 -2.65 -3.81 -9.61
N THR A 52 -1.73 -4.29 -8.78
CA THR A 52 -2.06 -4.95 -7.51
C THR A 52 -2.41 -3.91 -6.44
N LEU A 53 -1.66 -2.80 -6.43
CA LEU A 53 -1.93 -1.65 -5.57
C LEU A 53 -2.46 -0.48 -6.40
N GLU A 54 -3.25 0.37 -5.76
CA GLU A 54 -3.64 1.68 -6.27
C GLU A 54 -2.84 2.77 -5.57
N TYR A 55 -2.44 3.79 -6.33
CA TYR A 55 -1.74 4.98 -5.85
C TYR A 55 -2.71 6.16 -5.89
N TRP A 56 -2.74 6.93 -4.81
CA TRP A 56 -3.45 8.21 -4.72
C TRP A 56 -2.49 9.30 -4.25
N SER A 57 -2.53 10.46 -4.91
CA SER A 57 -1.90 11.67 -4.41
C SER A 57 -2.90 12.40 -3.51
N SER A 58 -2.50 12.69 -2.28
CA SER A 58 -3.25 13.52 -1.32
C SER A 58 -2.37 14.71 -0.92
N GLY A 59 -2.44 15.77 -1.74
CA GLY A 59 -1.65 16.98 -1.58
C GLY A 59 -0.14 16.70 -1.59
N SER A 60 0.54 17.03 -0.49
CA SER A 60 1.99 16.80 -0.32
C SER A 60 2.37 15.34 -0.04
N THR A 61 1.40 14.43 0.05
CA THR A 61 1.62 13.05 0.49
C THR A 61 1.06 12.02 -0.48
N THR A 62 1.68 10.84 -0.49
CA THR A 62 1.26 9.66 -1.26
C THR A 62 0.55 8.65 -0.37
N LEU A 63 -0.63 8.21 -0.82
CA LEU A 63 -1.38 7.10 -0.25
C LEU A 63 -1.37 5.92 -1.24
N ILE A 64 -1.18 4.71 -0.73
CA ILE A 64 -1.15 3.46 -1.50
C ILE A 64 -2.00 2.42 -0.78
N GLY A 65 -2.66 1.54 -1.52
CA GLY A 65 -3.58 0.56 -0.95
C GLY A 65 -3.94 -0.54 -1.94
N LEU A 66 -4.61 -1.59 -1.46
CA LEU A 66 -5.01 -2.69 -2.32
C LEU A 66 -6.05 -2.23 -3.35
N LYS A 67 -5.80 -2.57 -4.61
CA LYS A 67 -6.72 -2.26 -5.71
C LYS A 67 -8.09 -2.88 -5.44
N GLY A 68 -9.15 -2.10 -5.63
CA GLY A 68 -10.53 -2.56 -5.44
C GLY A 68 -11.07 -2.54 -4.00
N ILE A 69 -10.22 -2.48 -2.97
CA ILE A 69 -10.67 -2.31 -1.57
C ILE A 69 -10.99 -0.84 -1.27
N GLY A 70 -10.32 0.09 -1.96
CA GLY A 70 -10.50 1.54 -1.78
C GLY A 70 -11.81 2.13 -2.34
N LYS A 71 -12.51 1.43 -3.24
CA LYS A 71 -13.73 1.93 -3.88
C LYS A 71 -14.96 1.99 -2.96
N GLN A 72 -14.93 1.32 -1.82
CA GLN A 72 -16.04 1.40 -0.84
C GLN A 72 -15.90 2.54 0.17
N ALA A 73 -14.77 3.27 0.19
CA ALA A 73 -14.53 4.39 1.11
C ALA A 73 -14.62 5.76 0.42
N HIS A 74 -15.40 5.87 -0.65
CA HIS A 74 -15.70 7.13 -1.34
C HIS A 74 -17.20 7.43 -1.27
N ALA A 75 -17.76 7.28 -0.07
CA ALA A 75 -18.77 8.21 0.42
C ALA A 75 -18.06 8.98 1.55
N GLU A 76 -18.30 10.29 1.68
CA GLU A 76 -17.69 11.19 2.68
C GLU A 76 -16.25 11.59 2.27
N ASP A 77 -16.03 12.69 1.54
CA ASP A 77 -16.28 14.07 1.96
C ASP A 77 -16.40 14.94 0.67
N GLU A 78 -17.63 15.29 0.30
CA GLU A 78 -17.92 16.45 -0.54
C GLU A 78 -18.52 17.49 0.41
N ASP A 79 -17.72 18.50 0.78
CA ASP A 79 -18.18 19.83 1.18
C ASP A 79 -17.21 20.88 0.62
#